data_AF-A0A482WW81-F1
#
_entry.id   AF-A0A482WW81-F1
#
_cell.length_a   1.000
_cell.length_b   1.000
_cell.length_c   1.000
_cell.angle_alpha   90.00
_cell.angle_beta   90.00
_cell.angle_gamma   90.00
#
_symmetry.space_group_name_H-M   'P 1'
#
loop_
_entity.id
_entity.type
_entity.pdbx_description
1 polymer ?
#
loop_
_entity_poly.entity_id
_entity_poly.type
_entity_poly.pdbx_seq_one_letter_code
_entity_poly.pdbx_strand_id
1 'polypeptide(L)' 'MLRTARKYDVNTDSILFANNQPYTRDSYTLAGMGYVVEDLLQFCRHMYRMKVDNAEYALLTAIVIFSVVSVLTGR' A
#
# COMPACT_ATOMS: atom_id res chain seq x y z
N MET A 1 -4.06 1.54 -0.30
CA MET A 1 -3.03 0.62 0.25
C MET A 1 -2.28 -0.13 -0.85
N LEU A 2 -2.95 -0.90 -1.74
CA LEU A 2 -2.28 -1.66 -2.81
C LEU A 2 -1.40 -0.80 -3.74
N ARG A 3 -1.91 0.35 -4.21
CA ARG A 3 -1.14 1.30 -5.03
C ARG A 3 0.09 1.86 -4.30
N THR A 4 -0.01 2.04 -2.99
CA THR A 4 1.05 2.59 -2.14
C THR A 4 2.16 1.55 -1.93
N ALA A 5 1.79 0.29 -1.70
CA ALA A 5 2.73 -0.82 -1.58
C ALA A 5 3.56 -1.05 -2.86
N ARG A 6 3.01 -0.74 -4.03
CA ARG A 6 3.75 -0.84 -5.31
C ARG A 6 4.83 0.24 -5.47
N LYS A 7 4.71 1.36 -4.76
CA LYS A 7 5.70 2.45 -4.76
C LYS A 7 6.61 2.42 -3.53
N TYR A 8 6.57 1.33 -2.76
CA TYR A 8 7.42 1.14 -1.61
C TYR A 8 8.83 0.74 -2.06
N ASP A 9 9.82 1.46 -1.54
CA ASP A 9 11.23 1.13 -1.70
C ASP A 9 11.73 0.45 -0.42
N VAL A 10 12.16 -0.81 -0.55
CA VAL A 10 12.66 -1.62 0.56
C VAL A 10 14.01 -1.13 1.10
N ASN A 11 14.83 -0.49 0.27
CA ASN A 11 16.18 -0.07 0.66
C ASN A 11 16.13 1.14 1.60
N THR A 12 15.16 2.02 1.37
CA THR A 12 14.99 3.27 2.12
C THR A 12 13.83 3.23 3.10
N ASP A 13 13.08 2.12 3.15
CA ASP A 13 11.85 1.95 3.93
C ASP A 13 10.88 3.13 3.73
N SER A 14 10.73 3.55 2.47
CA SER A 14 10.01 4.78 2.11
C SER A 14 9.02 4.55 0.98
N ILE A 15 8.06 5.46 0.85
CA ILE A 15 7.05 5.44 -0.21
C ILE A 15 7.38 6.55 -1.20
N LEU A 16 7.65 6.20 -2.46
CA LEU A 16 7.85 7.18 -3.51
C LEU A 16 6.51 7.74 -3.97
N PHE A 17 6.28 9.04 -3.77
CA PHE A 17 5.09 9.70 -4.30
C PHE A 17 5.25 10.11 -5.77
N ALA A 18 4.17 10.57 -6.40
CA ALA A 18 4.18 11.00 -7.80
C ALA A 18 5.14 12.18 -8.08
N ASN A 19 5.49 12.94 -7.05
CA ASN A 19 6.52 13.99 -7.08
C ASN A 19 7.96 13.46 -7.00
N ASN A 20 8.15 12.14 -7.05
CA ASN A 20 9.44 11.47 -6.90
C ASN A 20 10.15 11.74 -5.55
N GLN A 21 9.43 12.26 -4.56
CA GLN A 21 9.97 12.45 -3.22
C GLN A 21 9.75 11.17 -2.38
N PRO A 22 10.79 10.69 -1.69
CA PRO A 22 10.65 9.58 -0.74
C PRO A 22 10.00 10.10 0.54
N TYR A 23 8.84 9.54 0.89
CA TYR A 23 8.20 9.81 2.17
C TYR A 23 8.57 8.69 3.15
N THR A 24 9.39 9.04 4.14
CA THR A 24 9.78 8.14 5.23
C THR A 24 8.80 8.21 6.38
N ARG A 25 8.93 7.30 7.35
CA ARG A 25 8.19 7.36 8.62
C ARG A 25 8.23 8.75 9.25
N ASP A 26 9.39 9.41 9.24
CA ASP A 26 9.56 10.75 9.79
C ASP A 26 8.75 11.80 9.04
N SER A 27 8.66 11.71 7.70
CA SER A 27 7.84 12.61 6.90
C SER A 27 6.35 12.49 7.27
N TYR A 28 5.87 11.27 7.54
CA TYR A 28 4.49 11.05 7.99
C TYR A 28 4.27 11.48 9.43
N THR A 29 5.22 11.25 10.32
CA THR A 29 5.15 11.71 11.72
C THR A 29 5.13 13.23 11.80
N LEU A 30 5.96 13.91 11.00
CA LEU A 30 5.97 15.38 10.90
C LEU A 30 4.62 15.94 10.41
N ALA A 31 3.94 15.21 9.53
CA ALA A 31 2.60 15.56 9.05
C ALA A 31 1.47 15.19 10.04
N GLY A 32 1.78 14.68 11.23
CA GLY A 32 0.78 14.24 12.22
C GLY A 32 0.13 12.88 11.91
N MET A 33 0.67 12.12 10.97
CA MET A 33 0.15 10.83 10.49
C MET A 33 0.97 9.63 11.00
N GLY A 34 1.75 9.83 12.07
CA GLY A 34 2.64 8.81 12.65
C GLY A 34 1.92 7.53 13.09
N TYR A 35 0.63 7.60 13.42
CA TYR A 35 -0.16 6.43 13.84
C TYR A 35 -0.58 5.52 12.67
N VAL A 36 -0.70 6.05 11.45
CA VAL A 36 -1.12 5.26 10.27
C VAL A 36 0.09 4.73 9.50
N VAL A 37 1.21 5.44 9.54
CA VAL A 37 2.37 5.12 8.71
C VAL A 37 3.00 3.78 9.09
N GLU A 38 2.94 3.39 10.37
CA GLU A 38 3.52 2.13 10.80
C GLU A 38 2.79 0.92 10.20
N ASP A 39 1.47 0.89 10.32
CA ASP A 39 0.61 -0.14 9.70
C ASP A 39 0.76 -0.14 8.17
N LEU A 40 0.86 1.04 7.56
CA LEU A 40 1.06 1.19 6.11
C LEU A 40 2.41 0.59 5.67
N LEU A 41 3.51 0.96 6.31
CA LEU A 41 4.84 0.45 5.97
C LEU A 41 4.94 -1.05 6.26
N GLN A 42 4.34 -1.52 7.34
CA GLN A 42 4.28 -2.94 7.68
C GLN A 42 3.52 -3.73 6.60
N PHE A 43 2.36 -3.23 6.13
CA PHE A 43 1.66 -3.82 4.99
C PHE A 43 2.53 -3.86 3.73
N CYS A 44 3.25 -2.78 3.42
CA CYS A 44 4.14 -2.72 2.26
C CYS A 44 5.28 -3.75 2.36
N ARG A 45 5.89 -3.90 3.54
CA ARG A 45 6.92 -4.93 3.81
C ARG A 45 6.38 -6.35 3.65
N HIS A 46 5.17 -6.63 4.14
CA HIS A 46 4.55 -7.94 3.96
C HIS A 46 4.29 -8.26 2.48
N MET A 47 3.77 -7.30 1.72
CA MET A 47 3.57 -7.44 0.27
C MET A 47 4.89 -7.67 -0.47
N TYR A 48 5.96 -6.93 -0.11
CA TYR A 48 7.28 -7.13 -0.70
C TYR A 48 7.88 -8.50 -0.37
N ARG A 49 7.76 -8.96 0.89
CA ARG A 49 8.22 -10.28 1.33
C ARG A 49 7.52 -11.44 0.64
N MET A 50 6.25 -11.27 0.26
CA MET A 50 5.51 -12.27 -0.51
C MET A 50 5.98 -12.40 -1.95
N LYS A 51 6.89 -11.53 -2.44
CA LYS A 51 7.37 -11.50 -3.84
C LYS A 51 6.23 -11.58 -4.85
N VAL A 52 5.13 -10.91 -4.55
CA VAL A 52 3.93 -10.93 -5.38
C VAL A 52 4.29 -10.48 -6.79
N ASP A 53 4.25 -11.40 -7.75
CA ASP A 53 4.50 -11.12 -9.14
C ASP A 53 3.40 -10.20 -9.68
N ASN A 54 3.65 -9.51 -10.79
CA ASN A 54 2.66 -8.63 -11.42
C ASN A 54 1.33 -9.36 -11.69
N ALA A 55 1.39 -10.67 -12.01
CA ALA A 55 0.21 -11.51 -12.18
C ALA A 55 -0.59 -11.69 -10.88
N GLU A 56 0.07 -11.99 -9.78
CA GLU A 56 -0.56 -12.22 -8.47
C GLU A 56 -1.13 -10.93 -7.90
N TYR A 57 -0.45 -9.80 -8.11
CA TYR A 57 -0.96 -8.49 -7.72
C TYR A 57 -2.20 -8.10 -8.53
N ALA A 58 -2.21 -8.38 -9.84
CA ALA A 58 -3.37 -8.16 -10.69
C ALA A 58 -4.55 -9.04 -10.25
N LEU A 59 -4.29 -10.30 -9.93
CA LEU A 59 -5.28 -11.23 -9.41
C LEU A 59 -5.83 -10.79 -8.05
N LEU A 60 -4.97 -10.39 -7.12
CA LEU A 60 -5.37 -9.87 -5.80
C LEU A 60 -6.19 -8.57 -5.94
N THR A 61 -5.79 -7.68 -6.85
CA THR A 61 -6.53 -6.46 -7.14
C THR A 61 -7.91 -6.78 -7.71
N ALA A 62 -8.00 -7.73 -8.65
CA ALA A 62 -9.26 -8.20 -9.18
C ALA A 62 -10.14 -8.82 -8.07
N ILE A 63 -9.58 -9.71 -7.25
CA ILE A 63 -10.28 -10.30 -6.10
C ILE A 63 -10.80 -9.20 -5.18
N VAL A 64 -9.99 -8.20 -4.81
CA VAL A 64 -10.44 -7.09 -3.94
C VAL A 64 -11.57 -6.28 -4.57
N ILE A 65 -11.49 -5.97 -5.87
CA ILE A 65 -12.54 -5.24 -6.58
C ILE A 65 -13.85 -6.05 -6.62
N PHE A 66 -13.77 -7.35 -6.86
CA PHE A 66 -14.94 -8.23 -6.97
C PHE A 66 -15.43 -8.78 -5.62
N SER A 67 -14.61 -8.72 -4.57
CA SER A 67 -14.95 -9.22 -3.24
C SER A 67 -15.88 -8.30 -2.47
N VAL A 68 -16.10 -7.05 -2.92
CA VAL A 68 -17.02 -6.11 -2.27
C VAL A 68 -17.91 -5.43 -3.30
N VAL A 69 -18.98 -6.14 -3.66
CA VAL A 69 -20.20 -5.56 -4.20
C VAL A 69 -21.35 -6.12 -3.36
N SER A 70 -21.43 -5.74 -2.10
CA SER A 70 -22.67 -5.86 -1.32
C SER A 70 -23.52 -4.59 -1.39
N VAL A 71 -22.99 -3.50 -1.97
CA VAL A 71 -23.70 -2.22 -2.15
C VAL A 71 -24.55 -2.17 -3.43
N LEU A 72 -24.43 -3.14 -4.37
CA LEU A 72 -25.37 -3.26 -5.49
C LEU A 72 -26.63 -4.10 -5.18
N THR A 73 -26.72 -4.70 -4.00
CA THR A 73 -28.00 -5.19 -3.46
C THR A 73 -28.54 -4.12 -2.51
N GLY A 74 -29.35 -3.22 -3.04
CA GLY A 74 -30.16 -2.32 -2.22
C GLY A 74 -31.02 -3.15 -1.27
N ARG A 75 -30.69 -3.08 0.02
CA ARG A 75 -31.59 -3.32 1.15
C ARG A 75 -31.30 -2.26 2.20
#